data_AF-A0A3E1EHD1-F1
#
_entry.id   AF-A0A3E1EHD1-F1
#
_cell.length_a   1.000
_cell.length_b   1.000
_cell.length_c   1.000
_cell.angle_alpha   90.00
_cell.angle_beta   90.00
_cell.angle_gamma   90.00
#
_symmetry.space_group_name_H-M   'P 1'
#
loop_
_entity.id
_entity.type
_entity.pdbx_description
1 polymer ?
#
loop_
_entity_poly.entity_id
_entity_poly.type
_entity_poly.pdbx_seq_one_letter_code
_entity_poly.pdbx_strand_id
1 'polypeptide(L)'
;MATLATAFQRAVDFTNPNQVKVVMRQDGRALYFSRAIIPFPRERGTAVDDAWVKANPCFKHLGLYAYQADLLEKFTKLPPGRYEQAEKLEQLRALENGYDIACGVTEDPTIGVDTPEDAVKFEQWLG
;
A
#
# COMPACT_ATOMS: atom_id res chain seq x y z
N MET A 1 -13.02 -5.50 -6.39
CA MET A 1 -12.29 -4.22 -6.43
C MET A 1 -10.83 -4.47 -6.78
N ALA A 2 -10.12 -3.46 -7.23
CA ALA A 2 -8.70 -3.57 -7.54
C ALA A 2 -7.93 -2.29 -7.15
N THR A 3 -6.63 -2.42 -6.94
CA THR A 3 -5.68 -1.33 -6.70
C THR A 3 -4.33 -1.62 -7.38
N LEU A 4 -3.38 -0.71 -7.27
CA LEU A 4 -2.00 -0.89 -7.73
C LEU A 4 -1.00 -0.88 -6.57
N ALA A 5 0.16 -1.48 -6.84
CA ALA A 5 1.34 -1.41 -6.02
C ALA A 5 2.59 -1.21 -6.86
N THR A 6 3.67 -0.77 -6.25
CA THR A 6 4.99 -0.69 -6.86
C THR A 6 6.06 -1.19 -5.89
N ALA A 7 7.17 -1.72 -6.39
CA ALA A 7 8.23 -2.22 -5.54
C ALA A 7 8.96 -1.07 -4.84
N PHE A 8 9.18 -1.19 -3.52
CA PHE A 8 10.06 -0.28 -2.81
C PHE A 8 11.50 -0.42 -3.31
N GLN A 9 12.18 0.72 -3.45
CA GLN A 9 13.59 0.75 -3.89
C GLN A 9 14.56 1.12 -2.77
N ARG A 10 14.08 1.83 -1.73
CA ARG A 10 14.90 2.33 -0.63
C ARG A 10 14.33 1.86 0.70
N ALA A 11 15.21 1.47 1.62
CA ALA A 11 14.86 1.08 2.98
C ALA A 11 14.17 2.21 3.74
N VAL A 12 14.64 3.44 3.58
CA VAL A 12 14.05 4.62 4.22
C VAL A 12 12.56 4.79 3.87
N ASP A 13 12.19 4.53 2.61
CA ASP A 13 10.80 4.59 2.15
C ASP A 13 9.98 3.42 2.69
N PHE A 14 10.53 2.21 2.65
CA PHE A 14 9.85 1.00 3.14
C PHE A 14 9.54 1.09 4.65
N THR A 15 10.47 1.65 5.43
CA THR A 15 10.28 1.86 6.88
C THR A 15 9.38 3.06 7.21
N ASN A 16 9.04 3.91 6.24
CA ASN A 16 8.19 5.07 6.46
C ASN A 16 6.72 4.64 6.68
N PRO A 17 6.09 4.96 7.82
CA PRO A 17 4.69 4.59 8.08
C PRO A 17 3.67 5.36 7.23
N ASN A 18 4.07 6.45 6.57
CA ASN A 18 3.22 7.17 5.62
C ASN A 18 3.14 6.44 4.27
N GLN A 19 4.14 5.62 3.94
CA GLN A 19 4.09 4.76 2.76
C GLN A 19 3.50 3.41 3.15
N VAL A 20 2.28 3.16 2.68
CA VAL A 20 1.51 1.96 3.01
C VAL A 20 2.11 0.75 2.31
N LYS A 21 2.36 -0.31 3.07
CA LYS A 21 2.83 -1.59 2.56
C LYS A 21 1.64 -2.47 2.20
N VAL A 22 1.80 -3.32 1.19
CA VAL A 22 0.86 -4.37 0.84
C VAL A 22 1.59 -5.70 0.69
N VAL A 23 1.02 -6.76 1.25
CA VAL A 23 1.43 -8.14 0.98
C VAL A 23 0.36 -8.82 0.15
N MET A 24 0.77 -9.63 -0.83
CA MET A 24 -0.12 -10.22 -1.83
C MET A 24 -0.02 -11.75 -1.82
N ARG A 25 -1.10 -12.41 -2.18
CA ARG A 25 -1.14 -13.83 -2.55
C ARG A 25 -0.49 -14.05 -3.91
N GLN A 26 -0.20 -15.31 -4.23
CA GLN A 26 0.30 -15.71 -5.56
C GLN A 26 -0.68 -15.39 -6.70
N ASP A 27 -1.99 -15.28 -6.41
CA ASP A 27 -3.01 -14.91 -7.41
C ASP A 27 -3.14 -13.39 -7.62
N GLY A 28 -2.22 -12.60 -7.07
CA GLY A 28 -2.18 -11.15 -7.22
C GLY A 28 -3.24 -10.41 -6.38
N ARG A 29 -3.91 -11.07 -5.45
CA ARG A 29 -4.83 -10.40 -4.52
C ARG A 29 -4.14 -10.01 -3.23
N ALA A 30 -4.49 -8.85 -2.69
CA ALA A 30 -3.95 -8.38 -1.42
C ALA A 30 -4.36 -9.31 -0.28
N LEU A 31 -3.40 -9.70 0.56
CA LEU A 31 -3.61 -10.35 1.84
C LEU A 31 -3.88 -9.32 2.93
N TYR A 32 -3.08 -8.24 2.98
CA TYR A 32 -3.19 -7.20 3.98
C TYR A 32 -2.47 -5.91 3.57
N PHE A 33 -2.94 -4.77 4.10
CA PHE A 33 -2.31 -3.47 3.99
C PHE A 33 -1.92 -2.97 5.37
N SER A 34 -0.74 -2.37 5.51
CA SER A 34 -0.31 -1.85 6.82
C SER A 34 0.67 -0.70 6.70
N ARG A 35 0.69 0.17 7.70
CA ARG A 35 1.76 1.14 7.92
C ARG A 35 3.00 0.48 8.53
N ALA A 36 2.84 -0.67 9.19
CA ALA A 36 3.94 -1.47 9.71
C ALA A 36 4.80 -2.09 8.59
N ILE A 37 6.01 -2.52 8.95
CA ILE A 37 6.94 -3.19 8.03
C ILE A 37 6.42 -4.60 7.74
N ILE A 38 5.88 -4.79 6.54
CA ILE A 38 5.45 -6.09 6.03
C ILE A 38 6.00 -6.31 4.60
N PRO A 39 6.57 -7.49 4.28
CA PRO A 39 6.84 -8.61 5.20
C PRO A 39 7.91 -8.28 6.26
N PHE A 40 7.80 -8.90 7.43
CA PHE A 40 8.73 -8.66 8.54
C PHE A 40 10.11 -9.33 8.30
N PRO A 41 11.24 -8.61 8.43
CA PRO A 41 12.59 -9.15 8.23
C PRO A 41 13.05 -10.02 9.42
N ARG A 42 12.54 -11.26 9.55
CA ARG A 42 12.78 -12.12 10.73
C ARG A 42 14.24 -12.19 11.19
N GLU A 43 15.17 -12.40 10.27
CA GLU A 43 16.60 -12.56 10.58
C GLU A 43 17.30 -11.25 10.92
N ARG A 44 16.74 -10.12 10.50
CA ARG A 44 17.34 -8.78 10.66
C ARG A 44 16.59 -7.89 11.66
N GLY A 45 15.44 -8.35 12.19
CA GLY A 45 14.56 -7.52 12.99
C GLY A 45 13.97 -6.37 12.17
N THR A 46 14.07 -5.14 12.67
CA THR A 46 13.63 -3.92 11.94
C THR A 46 14.74 -3.25 11.13
N ALA A 47 15.98 -3.77 11.20
CA ALA A 47 17.11 -3.22 10.47
C ALA A 47 17.14 -3.74 9.03
N VAL A 48 16.68 -2.95 8.07
CA VAL A 48 16.69 -3.27 6.64
C VAL A 48 17.55 -2.27 5.87
N ASP A 49 18.24 -2.76 4.84
CA ASP A 49 18.98 -1.95 3.88
C ASP A 49 18.33 -2.06 2.48
N ASP A 50 18.78 -1.22 1.55
CA ASP A 50 18.24 -1.17 0.19
C ASP A 50 18.38 -2.51 -0.54
N ALA A 51 19.45 -3.26 -0.26
CA ALA A 51 19.70 -4.56 -0.87
C ALA A 51 18.65 -5.59 -0.44
N TRP A 52 18.33 -5.64 0.86
CA TRP A 52 17.31 -6.51 1.40
C TRP A 52 15.93 -6.16 0.85
N VAL A 53 15.57 -4.87 0.82
CA VAL A 53 14.28 -4.42 0.28
C VAL A 53 14.10 -4.84 -1.18
N LYS A 54 15.13 -4.67 -2.02
CA LYS A 54 15.08 -5.06 -3.44
C LYS A 54 15.03 -6.58 -3.66
N ALA A 55 15.59 -7.35 -2.74
CA ALA A 55 15.63 -8.81 -2.82
C ALA A 55 14.35 -9.50 -2.29
N ASN A 56 13.43 -8.75 -1.69
CA ASN A 56 12.23 -9.28 -1.03
C ASN A 56 10.95 -8.64 -1.61
N PRO A 57 9.77 -9.25 -1.42
CA PRO A 57 8.50 -8.74 -1.95
C PRO A 57 7.98 -7.54 -1.14
N CYS A 58 8.74 -6.44 -1.14
CA CYS A 58 8.42 -5.20 -0.48
C CYS A 58 7.64 -4.29 -1.43
N PHE A 59 6.31 -4.21 -1.25
CA PHE A 59 5.44 -3.44 -2.14
C PHE A 59 4.78 -2.26 -1.45
N LYS A 60 4.86 -1.09 -2.10
CA LYS A 60 4.17 0.15 -1.77
C LYS A 60 2.80 0.15 -2.44
N HIS A 61 1.74 0.29 -1.65
CA HIS A 61 0.39 0.51 -2.18
C HIS A 61 0.28 1.89 -2.83
N LEU A 62 -0.40 1.96 -3.98
CA LEU A 62 -0.72 3.20 -4.69
C LEU A 62 -2.20 3.50 -4.50
N GLY A 63 -2.55 4.74 -4.13
CA GLY A 63 -3.92 5.19 -3.85
C GLY A 63 -4.83 5.30 -5.08
N LEU A 64 -4.70 4.39 -6.04
CA LEU A 64 -5.55 4.30 -7.23
C LEU A 64 -6.42 3.05 -7.12
N TYR A 65 -7.74 3.22 -7.25
CA TYR A 65 -8.68 2.12 -7.11
C TYR A 65 -9.58 1.97 -8.33
N ALA A 66 -9.96 0.72 -8.61
CA ALA A 66 -11.02 0.37 -9.55
C ALA A 66 -12.10 -0.45 -8.84
N TYR A 67 -13.36 -0.06 -9.07
CA TYR A 67 -14.53 -0.69 -8.47
C TYR A 67 -15.55 -1.09 -9.54
N GLN A 68 -16.21 -2.22 -9.33
CA GLN A 68 -17.50 -2.47 -9.96
C GLN A 68 -18.54 -1.60 -9.26
N ALA A 69 -19.49 -1.04 -10.02
CA ALA A 69 -20.47 -0.09 -9.48
C ALA A 69 -21.31 -0.68 -8.34
N ASP A 70 -21.76 -1.92 -8.49
CA ASP A 70 -22.57 -2.61 -7.48
C ASP A 70 -21.77 -2.89 -6.18
N LEU A 71 -20.48 -3.20 -6.31
CA LEU A 71 -19.58 -3.38 -5.17
C LEU A 71 -19.36 -2.05 -4.44
N LEU A 72 -19.18 -0.95 -5.17
CA LEU A 72 -19.00 0.37 -4.55
C LEU A 72 -20.25 0.79 -3.76
N GLU A 73 -21.44 0.51 -4.31
CA GLU A 73 -22.69 0.78 -3.61
C GLU A 73 -22.83 -0.04 -2.32
N LYS A 74 -22.41 -1.32 -2.34
CA LYS A 74 -22.38 -2.16 -1.13
C LYS A 74 -21.34 -1.66 -0.13
N PHE A 75 -20.14 -1.32 -0.60
CA PHE A 75 -19.00 -0.89 0.22
C PHE A 75 -19.30 0.37 1.04
N THR A 76 -19.96 1.35 0.43
CA THR A 76 -20.34 2.61 1.10
C THR A 76 -21.34 2.43 2.24
N LYS A 77 -22.09 1.32 2.26
CA LYS A 77 -23.06 0.97 3.32
C LYS A 77 -22.43 0.16 4.46
N LEU A 78 -21.19 -0.32 4.30
CA LEU A 78 -20.50 -1.07 5.35
C LEU A 78 -20.07 -0.12 6.48
N PRO A 79 -20.23 -0.53 7.75
CA PRO A 79 -19.70 0.25 8.86
C PRO A 79 -18.17 0.32 8.80
N PRO A 80 -17.55 1.37 9.35
CA PRO A 80 -16.10 1.45 9.44
C PRO A 80 -15.49 0.23 10.14
N GLY A 81 -14.45 -0.34 9.53
CA GLY A 81 -13.76 -1.53 10.03
C GLY A 81 -12.91 -1.24 11.28
N ARG A 82 -12.58 -2.28 12.05
CA ARG A 82 -11.73 -2.13 13.24
C ARG A 82 -10.29 -1.81 12.83
N TYR A 83 -9.79 -2.46 11.77
CA TYR A 83 -8.43 -2.29 11.30
C TYR A 83 -8.32 -1.03 10.45
N GLU A 84 -9.35 -0.73 9.65
CA GLU A 84 -9.48 0.59 9.00
C GLU A 84 -9.28 1.74 10.01
N GLN A 85 -9.97 1.69 11.15
CA GLN A 85 -9.89 2.75 12.15
C GLN A 85 -8.52 2.84 12.84
N ALA A 86 -7.86 1.71 13.08
CA ALA A 86 -6.56 1.63 13.72
C ALA A 86 -5.41 2.07 12.78
N GLU A 87 -5.41 1.56 11.55
CA GLU A 87 -4.38 1.84 10.54
C GLU A 87 -4.66 3.14 9.76
N LYS A 88 -5.88 3.67 9.84
CA LYS A 88 -6.36 4.77 8.98
C LYS A 88 -6.21 4.42 7.48
N LEU A 89 -6.75 3.25 7.11
CA LEU A 89 -6.71 2.68 5.75
C LEU A 89 -8.08 2.13 5.34
N GLU A 90 -8.81 2.86 4.49
CA GLU A 90 -10.19 2.55 4.10
C GLU A 90 -10.36 1.18 3.43
N GLN A 91 -9.36 0.74 2.66
CA GLN A 91 -9.40 -0.53 1.93
C GLN A 91 -9.40 -1.75 2.86
N LEU A 92 -9.00 -1.60 4.13
CA LEU A 92 -9.10 -2.66 5.12
C LEU A 92 -10.56 -3.02 5.43
N ARG A 93 -11.50 -2.07 5.30
CA ARG A 93 -12.94 -2.35 5.46
C ARG A 93 -13.42 -3.42 4.49
N ALA A 94 -12.91 -3.43 3.26
CA ALA A 94 -13.26 -4.43 2.27
C ALA A 94 -12.73 -5.81 2.66
N LEU A 95 -11.46 -5.90 3.05
CA LEU A 95 -10.84 -7.15 3.52
C LEU A 95 -11.57 -7.69 4.77
N GLU A 96 -11.89 -6.83 5.74
CA GLU A 96 -12.61 -7.20 6.95
C GLU A 96 -14.00 -7.80 6.68
N ASN A 97 -14.65 -7.39 5.59
CA ASN A 97 -15.95 -7.89 5.17
C ASN A 97 -15.86 -9.01 4.12
N GLY A 98 -14.67 -9.61 3.94
CA GLY A 98 -14.47 -10.78 3.09
C GLY A 98 -14.40 -10.50 1.59
N TYR A 99 -14.25 -9.23 1.19
CA TYR A 99 -14.07 -8.88 -0.22
C TYR A 99 -12.61 -9.02 -0.63
N ASP A 100 -12.39 -9.64 -1.77
CA ASP A 100 -11.08 -9.71 -2.41
C ASP A 100 -10.70 -8.38 -3.10
N ILE A 101 -9.43 -8.01 -2.98
CA ILE A 101 -8.82 -6.85 -3.64
C ILE A 101 -7.74 -7.34 -4.60
N ALA A 102 -7.96 -7.24 -5.90
CA ALA A 102 -6.90 -7.49 -6.88
C ALA A 102 -5.84 -6.37 -6.80
N CYS A 103 -4.57 -6.71 -6.92
CA CYS A 103 -3.47 -5.75 -6.82
C CYS A 103 -2.52 -5.95 -8.00
N GLY A 104 -2.49 -4.98 -8.91
CA GLY A 104 -1.55 -4.96 -10.03
C GLY A 104 -0.22 -4.34 -9.60
N VAL A 105 0.91 -4.90 -10.04
CA VAL A 105 2.24 -4.30 -9.82
C VAL A 105 2.63 -3.48 -11.04
N THR A 106 3.03 -2.23 -10.82
CA THR A 106 3.56 -1.33 -11.87
C THR A 106 4.99 -0.87 -11.57
N GLU A 107 5.74 -0.63 -12.64
CA GLU A 107 7.06 0.01 -12.63
C GLU A 107 6.97 1.53 -12.80
N ASP A 108 5.76 2.06 -13.08
CA ASP A 108 5.55 3.48 -13.30
C ASP A 108 5.86 4.29 -12.03
N PRO A 109 6.68 5.35 -12.15
CA PRO A 109 6.99 6.19 -11.02
C PRO A 109 5.72 6.93 -10.57
N THR A 110 5.43 6.85 -9.27
CA THR A 110 4.39 7.67 -8.64
C THR A 110 5.01 8.63 -7.65
N ILE A 111 4.68 9.91 -7.78
CA ILE A 111 5.01 10.93 -6.78
C ILE A 111 3.76 11.13 -5.93
N GLY A 112 3.79 10.60 -4.71
CA GLY A 112 2.78 10.92 -3.69
C GLY A 112 3.11 12.28 -3.08
N VAL A 113 2.09 13.10 -2.87
CA VAL A 113 2.23 14.43 -2.26
C VAL A 113 1.39 14.44 -0.98
N ASP A 114 2.02 14.04 0.13
CA ASP A 114 1.36 13.91 1.43
C ASP A 114 1.86 14.95 2.46
N THR A 115 3.02 15.58 2.21
CA THR A 115 3.58 16.65 3.06
C THR A 115 3.96 17.89 2.24
N PRO A 116 4.15 19.05 2.89
CA PRO A 116 4.67 20.24 2.21
C PRO A 116 6.01 19.99 1.50
N GLU A 117 6.89 19.16 2.07
CA GLU A 117 8.16 18.81 1.45
C GLU A 117 7.98 17.95 0.19
N ASP A 118 6.94 17.11 0.13
CA ASP A 118 6.64 16.33 -1.06
C ASP A 118 6.09 17.21 -2.18
N ALA A 119 5.33 18.27 -1.85
CA ALA A 119 4.87 19.26 -2.82
C ALA A 119 6.05 19.97 -3.49
N VAL A 120 7.05 20.40 -2.71
CA VAL A 120 8.27 21.03 -3.25
C VAL A 120 9.04 20.09 -4.19
N LYS A 121 9.16 18.80 -3.84
CA LYS A 121 9.80 17.81 -4.73
C LYS A 121 9.00 17.60 -6.01
N PHE A 122 7.66 17.60 -5.92
CA PHE A 122 6.79 17.44 -7.07
C PHE A 122 6.85 18.65 -8.02
N GLU A 123 6.88 19.87 -7.48
CA GLU A 123 7.08 21.09 -8.24
C GLU A 123 8.41 21.05 -9.02
N GLN A 124 9.51 20.68 -8.35
CA GLN A 124 10.82 20.53 -9.02
C GLN A 124 10.84 19.47 -10.13
N TRP A 125 9.99 18.45 -10.02
CA TRP A 125 9.88 17.41 -11.04
C TRP A 125 9.11 17.88 -12.29
N LEU A 126 8.19 18.83 -12.15
CA LEU A 126 7.38 19.37 -13.25
C LEU A 126 8.16 20.33 -14.17
N GLY A 127 9.22 20.98 -13.67
CA GLY A 127 10.04 21.97 -14.39
C GLY A 127 9.82 23.38 -13.87
#